data_AF-A0A7X2GN49-F1
#
_entry.id   AF-A0A7X2GN49-F1
#
_cell.length_a   1.000
_cell.length_b   1.000
_cell.length_c   1.000
_cell.angle_alpha   90.00
_cell.angle_beta   90.00
_cell.angle_gamma   90.00
#
_symmetry.space_group_name_H-M   'P 1'
#
loop_
_entity.id
_entity.type
_entity.pdbx_description
1 polymer ?
#
loop_
_entity_poly.entity_id
_entity_poly.type
_entity_poly.pdbx_seq_one_letter_code
_entity_poly.pdbx_strand_id
1 'polypeptide(L)' 'MAEKSSLERLQEINADNQRRVTVSVGTLKAARSEIQAHVKVNGKGIMTDIVLDQLNKAIGDGGQKNG' A
#
# COMPACT_ATOMS: atom_id res chain seq x y z
N MET A 1 -4.04 -19.26 31.27
CA MET A 1 -3.74 -18.79 29.90
C MET A 1 -2.91 -17.53 30.08
N ALA A 2 -1.67 -17.50 29.58
CA ALA A 2 -0.84 -16.29 29.70
C ALA A 2 -1.49 -15.15 28.91
N GLU A 3 -1.53 -13.96 29.50
CA GLU A 3 -2.04 -12.77 28.83
C GLU A 3 -1.12 -12.43 27.66
N LYS A 4 -1.66 -12.31 26.44
CA LYS A 4 -0.89 -11.93 25.26
C LYS A 4 -0.34 -10.52 25.46
N SER A 5 0.90 -10.30 25.06
CA SER A 5 1.46 -8.96 25.02
C SER A 5 0.67 -8.06 24.06
N SER A 6 0.70 -6.75 24.28
CA SER A 6 0.05 -5.77 23.40
C SER A 6 0.49 -5.91 21.94
N LEU A 7 1.73 -6.35 21.69
CA LEU A 7 2.26 -6.56 20.35
C LEU A 7 1.60 -7.77 19.67
N GLU A 8 1.51 -8.91 20.36
CA GLU A 8 0.86 -10.11 19.84
C GLU A 8 -0.62 -9.86 19.53
N ARG A 9 -1.30 -9.09 20.40
CA ARG A 9 -2.69 -8.69 20.16
C ARG A 9 -2.84 -7.81 18.92
N LEU A 10 -1.92 -6.87 18.70
CA LEU A 10 -1.93 -6.03 17.48
C LEU A 10 -1.65 -6.83 16.21
N GLN A 11 -0.76 -7.82 16.28
CA GLN A 11 -0.47 -8.71 15.16
C GLN A 11 -1.67 -9.56 14.76
N GLU A 12 -2.39 -10.11 15.73
CA GLU A 12 -3.63 -10.86 15.47
C GLU A 12 -4.72 -9.99 14.86
N ILE A 13 -4.95 -8.80 15.42
CA ILE A 13 -5.91 -7.84 14.86
C ILE A 13 -5.53 -7.46 13.43
N ASN A 14 -4.25 -7.27 13.15
CA ASN A 14 -3.79 -6.97 11.80
C ASN A 14 -4.01 -8.15 10.86
N ALA A 15 -3.70 -9.37 11.29
CA ALA A 15 -3.96 -10.59 10.52
C ALA A 15 -5.45 -10.80 10.21
N ASP A 16 -6.32 -10.59 11.19
CA ASP A 16 -7.78 -10.67 11.02
C ASP A 16 -8.31 -9.57 10.08
N ASN A 17 -7.70 -8.38 10.13
CA ASN A 17 -8.05 -7.25 9.27
C ASN A 17 -7.42 -7.33 7.87
N GLN A 18 -6.58 -8.32 7.57
CA GLN A 18 -6.08 -8.57 6.21
C GLN A 18 -7.17 -9.16 5.32
N ARG A 19 -8.18 -8.34 5.02
CA ARG A 19 -9.21 -8.68 4.05
C ARG A 19 -8.67 -8.48 2.65
N ARG A 20 -8.63 -9.57 1.88
CA ARG A 20 -8.36 -9.48 0.44
C ARG A 20 -9.55 -8.82 -0.24
N VAL A 21 -9.29 -7.69 -0.90
CA VAL A 21 -10.28 -6.98 -1.73
C VAL A 21 -9.78 -6.97 -3.16
N THR A 22 -10.60 -7.46 -4.08
CA THR A 22 -10.31 -7.41 -5.51
C THR A 22 -10.71 -6.05 -6.06
N VAL A 23 -9.80 -5.38 -6.75
CA VAL A 23 -10.05 -4.10 -7.43
C VAL A 23 -9.53 -4.16 -8.86
N SER A 24 -10.05 -3.30 -9.72
CA SER A 24 -9.56 -3.20 -11.10
C SER A 24 -8.19 -2.51 -11.14
N VAL A 25 -7.35 -2.88 -12.12
CA VAL A 25 -6.07 -2.18 -12.37
C VAL A 25 -6.30 -0.69 -12.68
N GLY A 26 -7.42 -0.35 -13.32
CA GLY A 26 -7.80 1.06 -13.57
C GLY A 26 -7.98 1.85 -12.27
N THR A 27 -8.61 1.25 -11.26
CA THR A 27 -8.77 1.85 -9.93
C THR A 27 -7.42 2.09 -9.27
N LEU A 28 -6.47 1.15 -9.36
CA LEU A 28 -5.12 1.31 -8.82
C LEU A 28 -4.35 2.45 -9.52
N LYS A 29 -4.47 2.54 -10.86
CA LYS A 29 -3.86 3.63 -11.64
C LYS A 29 -4.43 4.99 -11.23
N ALA A 30 -5.75 5.10 -11.05
CA ALA A 30 -6.39 6.32 -10.59
C ALA A 30 -5.90 6.74 -9.19
N ALA A 31 -5.83 5.79 -8.25
CA ALA A 31 -5.30 6.05 -6.91
C ALA A 31 -3.84 6.56 -6.94
N ARG A 32 -2.99 5.93 -7.77
CA ARG A 32 -1.61 6.40 -7.98
C ARG A 32 -1.58 7.83 -8.51
N SER A 33 -2.38 8.15 -9.53
CA SER A 33 -2.43 9.50 -10.12
C SER A 33 -2.85 10.56 -9.09
N GLU A 34 -3.84 10.26 -8.26
CA GLU A 34 -4.31 11.16 -7.21
C GLU A 34 -3.21 11.41 -6.16
N ILE A 35 -2.56 10.35 -5.68
CA ILE A 35 -1.44 10.47 -4.72
C ILE A 35 -0.30 11.29 -5.33
N GLN A 36 0.04 11.07 -6.60
CA GLN A 36 1.06 11.86 -7.29
C GLN A 36 0.67 13.33 -7.44
N ALA A 37 -0.61 13.64 -7.66
CA ALA A 37 -1.10 15.03 -7.67
C ALA A 37 -0.91 15.69 -6.31
N HIS A 38 -1.27 15.01 -5.22
CA HIS A 38 -1.05 15.51 -3.86
C HIS A 38 0.43 15.68 -3.51
N VAL A 39 1.30 14.78 -3.96
CA VAL A 39 2.75 14.88 -3.77
C VAL A 39 3.34 16.12 -4.44
N LYS A 40 2.86 16.50 -5.62
CA LYS A 40 3.34 17.70 -6.32
C LYS A 40 3.09 18.98 -5.52
N VAL A 41 2.00 19.01 -4.74
CA VAL A 41 1.60 20.18 -3.95
C VAL A 41 2.23 20.16 -2.55
N ASN A 42 2.29 19.00 -1.90
CA ASN A 42 2.63 18.89 -0.48
C ASN A 42 4.03 18.31 -0.20
N GLY A 43 4.75 17.91 -1.25
CA GLY A 43 5.95 17.08 -1.09
C GLY A 43 5.61 15.62 -0.80
N LYS A 44 6.65 14.79 -0.66
CA LYS A 44 6.54 13.34 -0.53
C LYS A 44 7.09 12.87 0.80
N GLY A 45 6.26 12.19 1.60
CA GLY A 45 6.69 11.53 2.84
C GLY A 45 7.07 10.06 2.64
N ILE A 46 7.75 9.48 3.62
CA ILE A 46 8.19 8.07 3.59
C ILE A 46 7.02 7.09 3.40
N MET A 47 5.89 7.30 4.08
CA MET A 47 4.73 6.44 3.90
C MET A 47 4.10 6.58 2.52
N THR A 48 4.13 7.77 1.95
CA THR A 48 3.67 8.00 0.57
C THR A 48 4.53 7.24 -0.42
N ASP A 49 5.84 7.19 -0.21
CA ASP A 49 6.77 6.40 -1.02
C ASP A 49 6.48 4.91 -0.97
N ILE A 50 6.27 4.37 0.24
CA ILE A 50 5.94 2.96 0.43
C ILE A 50 4.63 2.62 -0.30
N VAL A 51 3.60 3.44 -0.17
CA VAL A 51 2.31 3.21 -0.84
C VAL A 51 2.47 3.27 -2.37
N LEU A 52 3.20 4.26 -2.89
CA LEU A 52 3.43 4.38 -4.33
C LEU A 52 4.22 3.19 -4.91
N ASP A 53 5.24 2.71 -4.20
CA ASP A 53 6.00 1.52 -4.60
C ASP A 53 5.11 0.27 -4.66
N GLN A 54 4.28 0.05 -3.64
CA GLN A 54 3.37 -1.10 -3.62
C GLN A 54 2.28 -1.00 -4.69
N LEU A 55 1.74 0.20 -4.96
CA LEU A 55 0.81 0.42 -6.06
C LEU A 55 1.46 0.13 -7.41
N ASN A 56 2.70 0.58 -7.64
CA ASN A 56 3.41 0.32 -8.89
C ASN A 56 3.67 -1.18 -9.12
N LYS A 57 4.01 -1.92 -8.06
CA LYS A 57 4.15 -3.38 -8.11
C LYS A 57 2.81 -4.05 -8.44
N ALA A 58 1.73 -3.66 -7.78
CA ALA A 58 0.40 -4.23 -8.02
C ALA A 58 -0.17 -3.93 -9.40
N ILE A 59 0.16 -2.78 -9.99
CA ILE A 59 -0.23 -2.39 -11.36
C ILE A 59 0.57 -3.16 -12.42
N GLY A 60 1.76 -3.66 -12.08
CA GLY A 60 2.72 -4.26 -13.01
C GLY A 60 3.73 -3.28 -13.62
N ASP A 61 3.69 -2.01 -13.23
CA ASP A 61 4.63 -0.97 -13.70
C ASP A 61 6.02 -1.09 -13.03
N GLY A 62 6.14 -1.89 -11.95
CA GLY A 62 7.42 -2.23 -11.31
C GLY A 62 8.28 -3.26 -12.08
N GLY A 63 7.84 -3.68 -13.27
CA GLY A 63 8.40 -4.80 -14.04
C GLY A 63 8.96 -4.48 -15.43
N GLN A 64 9.23 -3.22 -15.78
CA GLN A 64 10.01 -2.88 -16.98
C GLN A 64 11.37 -2.26 -16.61
N LYS A 65 12.28 -3.11 -16.14
CA LYS A 65 13.69 -3.02 -16.52
C LYS A 65 13.90 -4.06 -17.62
N ASN A 66 13.72 -3.70 -18.89
CA ASN A 66 14.21 -4.44 -20.06
C ASN A 66 14.18 -3.50 -21.28
N GLY A 67 15.37 -3.18 -21.81
CA GLY A 67 15.58 -2.39 -23.02
C GLY A 67 16.64 -1.32 -22.84
#